data_AF-A0A7X7PS97-F1
#
_entry.id   AF-A0A7X7PS97-F1
#
_cell.length_a   1.000
_cell.length_b   1.000
_cell.length_c   1.000
_cell.angle_alpha   90.00
_cell.angle_beta   90.00
_cell.angle_gamma   90.00
#
_symmetry.space_group_name_H-M   'P 1'
#
loop_
_entity.id
_entity.type
_entity.pdbx_description
1 polymer ?
#
loop_
_entity_poly.entity_id
_entity_poly.type
_entity_poly.pdbx_seq_one_letter_code
_entity_poly.pdbx_strand_id
1 'polypeptide(L)'
;MRRVLGIGVRFAVAWGLQALSLVVVHWLVPGVRLEAAGPAELAAEAMAVALVLAALNSSVRPALLWLTLPVNVFTLGLFSLAINALMLYMVSWVLPFLVIAHFGSALLGSVVLAAVATSLGTVTAIDSHYSFFGGVVEWLARRLGSTPSGDNTRGIIILEIDGLSRERLETALERGRMPFLRDLLTRGHCLTGYDSGLPSQTSSSQAGIMFGNNWDIPGFRWYDKNEGRVVSSRNPADARAIEAHVSHSHGLLREGSSINNLLSGGAMKTVLTASRGLDTRPAEQQRG
;
A
#
# COMPACT_ATOMS: atom_id res chain seq x y z
N MET A 1 -22.97 9.90 -10.85
CA MET A 1 -22.35 10.42 -12.10
C MET A 1 -20.91 10.92 -11.94
N ARG A 2 -20.59 11.84 -11.02
CA ARG A 2 -19.21 12.40 -10.88
C ARG A 2 -18.10 11.37 -10.65
N ARG A 3 -18.34 10.29 -9.90
CA ARG A 3 -17.36 9.20 -9.71
C ARG A 3 -17.09 8.38 -10.98
N VAL A 4 -18.13 8.04 -11.73
CA VAL A 4 -18.00 7.27 -12.99
C VAL A 4 -17.26 8.09 -14.04
N LEU A 5 -17.59 9.39 -14.15
CA LEU A 5 -16.91 10.29 -15.06
C LEU A 5 -15.42 10.43 -14.73
N GLY A 6 -15.07 10.52 -13.44
CA GLY A 6 -13.68 10.57 -12.98
C GLY A 6 -12.90 9.29 -13.25
N ILE A 7 -13.54 8.11 -13.14
CA ILE A 7 -12.91 6.82 -13.47
C ILE A 7 -12.66 6.73 -14.97
N GLY A 8 -13.64 7.09 -15.81
CA GLY A 8 -13.50 7.06 -17.26
C GLY A 8 -12.39 7.97 -17.77
N VAL A 9 -12.30 9.20 -17.24
CA VAL A 9 -11.23 10.15 -17.62
C VAL A 9 -9.86 9.61 -17.20
N ARG A 10 -9.71 9.08 -15.99
CA ARG A 10 -8.44 8.49 -15.53
C ARG A 10 -8.01 7.32 -16.40
N PHE A 11 -8.95 6.45 -16.77
CA PHE A 11 -8.68 5.33 -17.66
C PHE A 11 -8.22 5.82 -19.04
N ALA A 12 -8.93 6.78 -19.64
CA ALA A 12 -8.57 7.32 -20.96
C ALA A 12 -7.18 7.97 -20.97
N VAL A 13 -6.84 8.73 -19.92
CA VAL A 13 -5.51 9.35 -19.79
C VAL A 13 -4.43 8.29 -19.60
N ALA A 14 -4.64 7.32 -18.70
CA ALA A 14 -3.68 6.23 -18.49
C ALA A 14 -3.48 5.40 -19.77
N TRP A 15 -4.56 5.13 -20.52
CA TRP A 15 -4.52 4.40 -21.77
C TRP A 15 -3.72 5.16 -22.85
N GLY A 16 -3.96 6.47 -22.99
CA GLY A 16 -3.20 7.32 -23.90
C GLY A 16 -1.72 7.42 -23.54
N LEU A 17 -1.39 7.56 -22.25
CA LEU A 17 0.00 7.57 -21.77
C LEU A 17 0.71 6.23 -22.03
N GLN A 18 -0.01 5.12 -21.85
CA GLN A 18 0.51 3.78 -22.13
C GLN A 18 0.81 3.62 -23.63
N ALA A 19 -0.09 4.06 -24.51
CA ALA A 19 0.10 4.04 -25.95
C ALA A 19 1.29 4.92 -26.37
N LEU A 20 1.40 6.13 -25.83
CA LEU A 20 2.55 7.01 -26.08
C LEU A 20 3.87 6.36 -25.65
N SER A 21 3.89 5.69 -24.50
CA SER A 21 5.08 4.98 -24.02
C SER A 21 5.50 3.85 -24.99
N LEU A 22 4.53 3.16 -25.61
CA LEU A 22 4.81 2.12 -26.61
C LEU A 22 5.37 2.69 -27.91
N VAL A 23 4.92 3.88 -28.35
CA VAL A 23 5.52 4.57 -29.50
C VAL A 23 6.99 4.88 -29.25
N VAL A 24 7.34 5.32 -28.03
CA VAL A 24 8.74 5.56 -27.66
C VAL A 24 9.55 4.25 -27.65
N VAL A 25 8.99 3.16 -27.11
CA VAL A 25 9.64 1.83 -27.12
C VAL A 25 9.90 1.35 -28.54
N HIS A 26 8.94 1.55 -29.45
CA HIS A 26 9.08 1.22 -30.87
C HIS A 26 10.29 1.92 -31.52
N TRP A 27 10.62 3.15 -31.13
CA TRP A 27 11.78 3.87 -31.64
C TRP A 27 13.09 3.49 -30.94
N LEU A 28 13.05 3.24 -29.63
CA LEU A 28 14.26 3.11 -28.82
C LEU A 28 14.79 1.67 -28.73
N VAL A 29 13.92 0.66 -28.84
CA VAL A 29 14.27 -0.74 -28.58
C VAL A 29 14.38 -1.54 -29.87
N PRO A 30 15.60 -1.95 -30.28
CA PRO A 30 15.76 -2.84 -31.41
C PRO A 30 15.05 -4.18 -31.16
N GLY A 31 14.13 -4.52 -32.06
CA GLY A 31 13.38 -5.77 -32.01
C GLY A 31 12.01 -5.69 -31.34
N VAL A 32 11.51 -4.49 -30.98
CA VAL A 32 10.09 -4.25 -30.70
C VAL A 32 9.57 -3.27 -31.76
N ARG A 33 8.75 -3.74 -32.70
CA ARG A 33 8.28 -2.95 -33.83
C ARG A 33 6.76 -3.03 -33.97
N LEU A 34 6.20 -1.95 -34.51
CA LEU A 34 4.81 -1.79 -34.90
C LEU A 34 4.84 -1.65 -36.43
N GLU A 35 4.05 -2.42 -37.14
CA GLU A 35 4.03 -2.48 -38.62
C GLU A 35 3.18 -1.37 -39.26
N ALA A 36 3.09 -0.21 -38.62
CA ALA A 36 2.33 0.93 -39.12
C ALA A 36 2.96 1.53 -40.39
N ALA A 37 2.15 1.80 -41.42
CA ALA A 37 2.59 2.47 -42.65
C ALA A 37 2.63 4.01 -42.51
N GLY A 38 1.97 4.57 -41.48
CA GLY A 38 1.93 6.01 -41.23
C GLY A 38 1.70 6.40 -39.77
N PRO A 39 1.79 7.70 -39.44
CA PRO A 39 1.68 8.18 -38.06
C PRO A 39 0.30 7.96 -37.43
N ALA A 40 -0.77 7.99 -38.22
CA ALA A 40 -2.13 7.71 -37.74
C ALA A 40 -2.32 6.22 -37.40
N GLU A 41 -1.80 5.33 -38.24
CA GLU A 41 -1.80 3.87 -38.00
C GLU A 41 -0.93 3.52 -36.80
N LEU A 42 0.23 4.16 -36.65
CA LEU A 42 1.12 3.95 -35.49
C LEU A 42 0.40 4.27 -34.17
N ALA A 43 -0.33 5.38 -34.14
CA ALA A 43 -1.12 5.75 -32.97
C ALA A 43 -2.25 4.73 -32.69
N ALA A 44 -2.96 4.28 -33.73
CA ALA A 44 -4.04 3.30 -33.61
C ALA A 44 -3.52 1.94 -33.12
N GLU A 45 -2.43 1.45 -33.69
CA GLU A 45 -1.76 0.22 -33.28
C GLU A 45 -1.24 0.30 -31.85
N ALA A 46 -0.57 1.41 -31.48
CA ALA A 46 -0.10 1.62 -30.12
C ALA A 46 -1.25 1.66 -29.10
N MET A 47 -2.39 2.28 -29.46
CA MET A 47 -3.61 2.26 -28.65
C MET A 47 -4.18 0.84 -28.51
N ALA A 48 -4.22 0.07 -29.60
CA ALA A 48 -4.67 -1.32 -29.59
C ALA A 48 -3.77 -2.20 -28.70
N VAL A 49 -2.44 -2.08 -28.83
CA VAL A 49 -1.48 -2.77 -27.95
C VAL A 49 -1.69 -2.35 -26.50
N ALA A 50 -1.82 -1.06 -26.22
CA ALA A 50 -2.06 -0.57 -24.86
C ALA A 50 -3.36 -1.11 -24.27
N LEU A 51 -4.40 -1.28 -25.09
CA LEU A 51 -5.70 -1.82 -24.67
C LEU A 51 -5.60 -3.31 -24.33
N VAL A 52 -4.99 -4.12 -25.20
CA VAL A 52 -4.77 -5.55 -24.96
C VAL A 52 -3.86 -5.74 -23.75
N LEU A 53 -2.80 -4.95 -23.63
CA LEU A 53 -1.91 -4.98 -22.48
C LEU A 53 -2.66 -4.63 -21.18
N ALA A 54 -3.55 -3.64 -21.20
CA ALA A 54 -4.40 -3.31 -20.06
C ALA A 54 -5.34 -4.47 -19.67
N ALA A 55 -5.93 -5.15 -20.66
CA ALA A 55 -6.78 -6.32 -20.44
C ALA A 55 -5.99 -7.50 -19.86
N LEU A 56 -4.77 -7.77 -20.35
CA LEU A 56 -3.91 -8.81 -19.79
C LEU A 56 -3.44 -8.42 -18.38
N ASN A 57 -3.13 -7.14 -18.14
CA ASN A 57 -2.72 -6.65 -16.81
C ASN A 57 -3.84 -6.74 -15.77
N SER A 58 -5.10 -6.66 -16.17
CA SER A 58 -6.24 -6.83 -15.25
C SER A 58 -6.60 -8.29 -15.00
N SER A 59 -6.33 -9.19 -15.94
CA SER A 59 -6.72 -10.60 -15.87
C SER A 59 -5.58 -11.55 -15.50
N VAL A 60 -4.49 -11.54 -16.28
CA VAL A 60 -3.39 -12.52 -16.20
C VAL A 60 -2.35 -12.11 -15.17
N ARG A 61 -1.98 -10.82 -15.12
CA ARG A 61 -0.91 -10.33 -14.25
C ARG A 61 -1.12 -10.62 -12.76
N PRO A 62 -2.34 -10.51 -12.17
CA PRO A 62 -2.56 -10.86 -10.76
C PRO A 62 -2.22 -12.32 -10.45
N ALA A 63 -2.60 -13.25 -11.34
CA ALA A 63 -2.28 -14.67 -11.19
C ALA A 63 -0.77 -14.92 -11.29
N LEU A 64 -0.09 -14.27 -12.25
CA LEU A 64 1.36 -14.35 -12.38
C LEU A 64 2.07 -13.82 -11.13
N LEU A 65 1.70 -12.62 -10.65
CA LEU A 65 2.31 -12.02 -9.46
C LEU A 65 2.13 -12.89 -8.21
N TRP A 66 0.99 -13.56 -8.09
CA TRP A 66 0.74 -14.48 -6.99
C TRP A 66 1.64 -15.71 -7.07
N LEU A 67 1.75 -16.32 -8.25
CA LEU A 67 2.63 -17.48 -8.50
C LEU A 67 4.11 -17.13 -8.30
N THR A 68 4.52 -15.93 -8.73
CA THR A 68 5.91 -15.48 -8.69
C THR A 68 6.25 -14.71 -7.42
N LEU A 69 5.35 -14.64 -6.45
CA LEU A 69 5.53 -13.84 -5.23
C LEU A 69 6.81 -14.22 -4.46
N PRO A 70 7.14 -15.51 -4.22
CA PRO A 70 8.37 -15.88 -3.54
C PRO A 70 9.61 -15.37 -4.31
N VAL A 71 9.64 -15.58 -5.63
CA VAL A 71 10.74 -15.17 -6.50
C VAL A 71 10.86 -13.64 -6.55
N ASN A 72 9.74 -12.93 -6.63
CA ASN A 72 9.72 -11.47 -6.57
C ASN A 72 10.31 -10.95 -5.26
N VAL A 73 10.00 -11.58 -4.12
CA VAL A 73 10.58 -11.21 -2.83
C VAL A 73 12.09 -11.49 -2.80
N PHE A 74 12.52 -12.68 -3.25
CA PHE A 74 13.94 -13.03 -3.31
C PHE A 74 14.76 -12.13 -4.25
N THR A 75 14.14 -11.65 -5.34
CA THR A 75 14.77 -10.76 -6.32
C THR A 75 14.57 -9.27 -6.02
N LEU A 76 14.04 -8.93 -4.84
CA LEU A 76 13.75 -7.55 -4.42
C LEU A 76 12.88 -6.79 -5.45
N GLY A 77 11.97 -7.51 -6.12
CA GLY A 77 11.07 -6.98 -7.14
C GLY A 77 11.64 -6.96 -8.56
N LEU A 78 12.91 -7.32 -8.79
CA LEU A 78 13.51 -7.30 -10.13
C LEU A 78 12.79 -8.24 -11.11
N PHE A 79 12.30 -9.38 -10.62
CA PHE A 79 11.56 -10.34 -11.45
C PHE A 79 10.22 -9.78 -11.98
N SER A 80 9.71 -8.68 -11.41
CA SER A 80 8.55 -7.98 -11.97
C SER A 80 8.79 -7.41 -13.37
N LEU A 81 10.04 -7.09 -13.73
CA LEU A 81 10.41 -6.71 -15.09
C LEU A 81 10.25 -7.87 -16.06
N ALA A 82 10.63 -9.09 -15.66
CA ALA A 82 10.43 -10.29 -16.46
C ALA A 82 8.94 -10.59 -16.68
N ILE A 83 8.10 -10.33 -15.67
CA ILE A 83 6.64 -10.44 -15.82
C ILE A 83 6.14 -9.39 -16.80
N ASN A 84 6.54 -8.13 -16.68
CA ASN A 84 6.12 -7.07 -17.61
C ASN A 84 6.57 -7.38 -19.06
N ALA A 85 7.77 -7.93 -19.23
CA ALA A 85 8.29 -8.42 -20.50
C ALA A 85 7.44 -9.55 -21.06
N LEU A 86 7.09 -10.52 -20.23
CA LEU A 86 6.21 -11.62 -20.59
C LEU A 86 4.83 -11.09 -21.03
N MET A 87 4.26 -10.11 -20.32
CA MET A 87 3.00 -9.48 -20.71
C MET A 87 3.09 -8.85 -22.10
N LEU A 88 4.13 -8.05 -22.36
CA LEU A 88 4.35 -7.43 -23.67
C LEU A 88 4.54 -8.49 -24.76
N TYR A 89 5.27 -9.56 -24.46
CA TYR A 89 5.48 -10.68 -25.36
C TYR A 89 4.18 -11.42 -25.67
N MET A 90 3.31 -11.65 -24.69
CA MET A 90 1.99 -12.23 -24.90
C MET A 90 1.11 -11.35 -25.80
N VAL A 91 1.23 -10.01 -25.73
CA VAL A 91 0.49 -9.12 -26.63
C VAL A 91 0.92 -9.32 -28.09
N SER A 92 2.20 -9.57 -28.36
CA SER A 92 2.69 -9.84 -29.72
C SER A 92 2.10 -11.11 -30.34
N TRP A 93 1.63 -12.05 -29.52
CA TRP A 93 0.93 -13.24 -29.99
C TRP A 93 -0.54 -12.97 -30.33
N VAL A 94 -1.13 -11.94 -29.74
CA VAL A 94 -2.52 -11.54 -29.97
C VAL A 94 -2.63 -10.57 -31.14
N LEU A 95 -1.67 -9.66 -31.27
CA LEU A 95 -1.66 -8.59 -32.26
C LEU A 95 -0.54 -8.82 -33.28
N PRO A 96 -0.86 -9.22 -34.53
CA PRO A 96 0.15 -9.60 -35.51
C PRO A 96 1.05 -8.44 -35.95
N PHE A 97 0.57 -7.20 -35.84
CA PHE A 97 1.33 -5.99 -36.17
C PHE A 97 2.35 -5.58 -35.09
N LEU A 98 2.33 -6.23 -33.90
CA LEU A 98 3.35 -6.04 -32.88
C LEU A 98 4.41 -7.14 -33.02
N VAL A 99 5.53 -6.81 -33.65
CA VAL A 99 6.63 -7.77 -33.88
C VAL A 99 7.66 -7.65 -32.77
N ILE A 100 7.86 -8.75 -32.03
CA ILE A 100 8.90 -8.86 -31.01
C ILE A 100 9.87 -9.99 -31.38
N ALA A 101 11.14 -9.63 -31.65
CA ALA A 101 12.13 -10.55 -32.19
C ALA A 101 12.42 -11.76 -31.28
N HIS A 102 12.62 -11.51 -29.98
CA HIS A 102 12.86 -12.53 -28.97
C HIS A 102 12.53 -11.99 -27.57
N PHE A 103 12.46 -12.88 -26.57
CA PHE A 103 12.15 -12.50 -25.19
C PHE A 103 13.11 -11.43 -24.63
N GLY A 104 14.39 -11.44 -25.03
CA GLY A 104 15.34 -10.38 -24.66
C GLY A 104 14.94 -8.97 -25.11
N SER A 105 14.36 -8.82 -26.32
CA SER A 105 13.82 -7.54 -26.80
C SER A 105 12.56 -7.16 -26.04
N ALA A 106 11.72 -8.13 -25.63
CA ALA A 106 10.59 -7.87 -24.75
C ALA A 106 11.06 -7.39 -23.37
N LEU A 107 12.17 -7.94 -22.85
CA LEU A 107 12.74 -7.55 -21.57
C LEU A 107 13.29 -6.12 -21.61
N LEU A 108 14.12 -5.80 -22.60
CA LEU A 108 14.57 -4.41 -22.83
C LEU A 108 13.39 -3.47 -23.08
N GLY A 109 12.41 -3.91 -23.88
CA GLY A 109 11.15 -3.24 -24.12
C GLY A 109 10.42 -2.89 -22.83
N SER A 110 10.29 -3.84 -21.90
CA SER A 110 9.63 -3.64 -20.61
C SER A 110 10.35 -2.65 -19.71
N VAL A 111 11.69 -2.64 -19.73
CA VAL A 111 12.51 -1.70 -18.96
C VAL A 111 12.34 -0.29 -19.49
N VAL A 112 12.44 -0.12 -20.81
CA VAL A 112 12.23 1.19 -21.46
C VAL A 112 10.80 1.66 -21.26
N LEU A 113 9.81 0.77 -21.43
CA LEU A 113 8.40 1.07 -21.20
C LEU A 113 8.17 1.56 -19.77
N ALA A 114 8.74 0.87 -18.77
CA ALA A 114 8.65 1.28 -17.38
C ALA A 114 9.29 2.65 -17.13
N ALA A 115 10.50 2.88 -17.65
CA ALA A 115 11.20 4.16 -17.50
C ALA A 115 10.43 5.34 -18.13
N VAL A 116 9.90 5.14 -19.34
CA VAL A 116 9.11 6.14 -20.07
C VAL A 116 7.79 6.41 -19.36
N ALA A 117 7.08 5.35 -18.96
CA ALA A 117 5.82 5.47 -18.24
C ALA A 117 5.99 6.18 -16.88
N THR A 118 7.05 5.87 -16.13
CA THR A 118 7.39 6.56 -14.88
C THR A 118 7.71 8.04 -15.14
N SER A 119 8.49 8.34 -16.16
CA SER A 119 8.85 9.74 -16.51
C SER A 119 7.63 10.55 -16.95
N LEU A 120 6.72 9.96 -17.74
CA LEU A 120 5.46 10.59 -18.13
C LEU A 120 4.51 10.74 -16.93
N GLY A 121 4.47 9.75 -16.05
CA GLY A 121 3.64 9.75 -14.84
C GLY A 121 4.03 10.84 -13.85
N THR A 122 5.34 11.05 -13.63
CA THR A 122 5.84 12.10 -12.74
C THR A 122 5.50 13.49 -13.28
N VAL A 123 5.66 13.72 -14.59
CA VAL A 123 5.33 15.01 -15.23
C VAL A 123 3.83 15.29 -15.21
N THR A 124 3.00 14.26 -15.38
CA THR A 124 1.54 14.41 -15.38
C THR A 124 0.94 14.46 -13.96
N ALA A 125 1.75 14.24 -12.92
CA ALA A 125 1.31 14.13 -11.52
C ALA A 125 0.17 13.10 -11.30
N ILE A 126 0.02 12.14 -12.22
CA ILE A 126 -0.95 11.05 -12.12
C ILE A 126 -0.27 9.94 -11.32
N ASP A 127 -0.26 10.12 -10.00
CA ASP A 127 0.31 9.14 -9.08
C ASP A 127 -0.66 7.94 -8.97
N SER A 128 -0.52 6.99 -9.89
CA SER A 128 -1.35 5.78 -9.97
C SER A 128 -0.94 4.68 -8.97
N HIS A 129 0.10 4.94 -8.17
CA HIS A 129 0.71 3.95 -7.25
C HIS A 129 -0.17 3.50 -6.08
N TYR A 130 -1.30 4.15 -5.79
CA TYR A 130 -2.17 3.80 -4.66
C TYR A 130 -3.27 2.76 -4.97
N SER A 131 -3.47 2.39 -6.25
CA SER A 131 -4.61 1.55 -6.69
C SER A 131 -4.54 0.10 -6.17
N PHE A 132 -3.33 -0.48 -6.19
CA PHE A 132 -3.13 -1.89 -5.83
C PHE A 132 -3.30 -2.12 -4.32
N PHE A 133 -2.70 -1.26 -3.50
CA PHE A 133 -2.85 -1.33 -2.04
C PHE A 133 -4.29 -1.09 -1.60
N GLY A 134 -5.02 -0.17 -2.25
CA GLY A 134 -6.45 0.02 -2.02
C GLY A 134 -7.26 -1.27 -2.24
N GLY A 135 -6.99 -1.99 -3.33
CA GLY A 135 -7.65 -3.27 -3.62
C GLY A 135 -7.35 -4.38 -2.60
N VAL A 136 -6.09 -4.47 -2.15
CA VAL A 136 -5.69 -5.43 -1.11
C VAL A 136 -6.34 -5.08 0.24
N VAL A 137 -6.31 -3.80 0.62
CA VAL A 137 -6.94 -3.31 1.87
C VAL A 137 -8.45 -3.52 1.84
N GLU A 138 -9.10 -3.24 0.71
CA GLU A 138 -10.54 -3.44 0.56
C GLU A 138 -10.93 -4.93 0.57
N TRP A 139 -10.15 -5.78 -0.10
CA TRP A 139 -10.31 -7.22 -0.02
C TRP A 139 -10.15 -7.73 1.42
N LEU A 140 -9.14 -7.24 2.14
CA LEU A 140 -8.93 -7.57 3.55
C LEU A 140 -10.12 -7.12 4.38
N ALA A 141 -10.56 -5.86 4.24
CA ALA A 141 -11.67 -5.27 4.97
C ALA A 141 -13.00 -6.03 4.76
N ARG A 142 -13.27 -6.48 3.53
CA ARG A 142 -14.44 -7.33 3.22
C ARG A 142 -14.33 -8.70 3.85
N ARG A 143 -13.15 -9.31 3.83
CA ARG A 143 -12.89 -10.62 4.44
C ARG A 143 -12.95 -10.59 5.97
N LEU A 144 -12.67 -9.44 6.57
CA LEU A 144 -12.71 -9.19 8.01
C LEU A 144 -14.10 -8.89 8.56
N GLY A 145 -15.14 -8.96 7.72
CA GLY A 145 -16.52 -8.83 8.20
C GLY A 145 -16.79 -7.46 8.83
N SER A 146 -16.35 -6.38 8.18
CA SER A 146 -16.89 -5.05 8.46
C SER A 146 -18.36 -5.02 8.06
N THR A 147 -19.24 -5.58 8.89
CA THR A 147 -20.66 -5.22 8.88
C THR A 147 -20.71 -3.73 9.21
N PRO A 148 -21.15 -2.86 8.28
CA PRO A 148 -21.45 -1.49 8.67
C PRO A 148 -22.53 -1.60 9.74
N SER A 149 -22.20 -1.25 10.98
CA SER A 149 -23.22 -1.08 12.02
C SER A 149 -24.19 -0.05 11.46
N GLY A 150 -25.46 -0.43 11.29
CA GLY A 150 -26.50 0.41 10.69
C GLY A 150 -26.84 1.65 11.50
N ASP A 151 -26.13 1.87 12.61
CA ASP A 151 -26.27 3.05 13.43
C ASP A 151 -25.42 4.20 12.89
N ASN A 152 -26.07 5.35 12.73
CA ASN A 152 -25.45 6.65 12.46
C ASN A 152 -24.72 7.17 13.72
N THR A 153 -23.99 6.29 14.40
CA THR A 153 -23.20 6.59 15.59
C THR A 153 -21.96 7.35 15.19
N ARG A 154 -21.67 8.44 15.90
CA ARG A 154 -20.41 9.17 15.77
C ARG A 154 -19.28 8.26 16.27
N GLY A 155 -18.33 7.95 15.40
CA GLY A 155 -17.11 7.22 15.74
C GLY A 155 -15.89 8.14 15.78
N ILE A 156 -14.83 7.69 16.44
CA ILE A 156 -13.52 8.36 16.44
C ILE A 156 -12.57 7.53 15.60
N ILE A 157 -11.84 8.20 14.70
CA ILE A 157 -10.70 7.61 14.00
C ILE A 157 -9.44 8.21 14.61
N ILE A 158 -8.56 7.33 15.11
CA ILE A 158 -7.25 7.70 15.64
C ILE A 158 -6.21 7.26 14.62
N LEU A 159 -5.41 8.22 14.14
CA LEU A 159 -4.32 7.98 13.20
C LEU A 159 -3.00 8.18 13.92
N GLU A 160 -2.22 7.11 14.06
CA GLU A 160 -0.87 7.14 14.60
C GLU A 160 0.14 7.13 13.46
N ILE A 161 1.07 8.09 13.44
CA ILE A 161 2.14 8.19 12.45
C ILE A 161 3.47 8.04 13.19
N ASP A 162 4.11 6.89 13.01
CA ASP A 162 5.37 6.58 13.70
C ASP A 162 6.47 7.59 13.34
N GLY A 163 7.20 8.05 14.36
CA GLY A 163 8.31 9.00 14.22
C GLY A 163 7.93 10.42 13.74
N LEU A 164 6.66 10.80 13.73
CA LEU A 164 6.25 12.16 13.32
C LEU A 164 6.51 13.18 14.43
N SER A 165 7.58 13.96 14.28
CA SER A 165 7.86 15.08 15.21
C SER A 165 6.98 16.30 14.90
N ARG A 166 6.71 17.09 15.95
CA ARG A 166 5.94 18.33 15.84
C ARG A 166 6.60 19.32 14.88
N GLU A 167 7.91 19.47 14.97
CA GLU A 167 8.67 20.42 14.13
C GLU A 167 8.58 20.06 12.65
N ARG A 168 8.57 18.75 12.34
CA ARG A 168 8.41 18.26 10.96
C ARG A 168 7.01 18.56 10.42
N LEU A 169 5.99 18.40 11.26
CA LEU A 169 4.61 18.71 10.90
C LEU A 169 4.41 20.21 10.66
N GLU A 170 4.91 21.06 11.55
CA GLU A 170 4.86 22.52 11.43
C GLU A 170 5.61 23.00 10.16
N THR A 171 6.83 22.50 9.92
CA THR A 171 7.58 22.81 8.70
C THR A 171 6.81 22.41 7.42
N ALA A 172 6.09 21.29 7.43
CA ALA A 172 5.29 20.84 6.29
C ALA A 172 4.05 21.72 6.05
N LEU A 173 3.41 22.20 7.13
CA LEU A 173 2.30 23.15 7.08
C LEU A 173 2.74 24.51 6.52
N GLU A 174 3.86 25.05 6.99
CA GLU A 174 4.45 26.30 6.51
C GLU A 174 4.78 26.25 5.02
N ARG A 175 5.33 25.11 4.56
CA ARG A 175 5.65 24.88 3.14
C ARG A 175 4.42 24.57 2.26
N GLY A 176 3.21 24.65 2.81
CA GLY A 176 1.97 24.43 2.06
C GLY A 176 1.73 22.99 1.61
N ARG A 177 2.42 22.00 2.21
CA ARG A 177 2.35 20.59 1.80
C ARG A 177 1.16 19.83 2.40
N MET A 178 0.46 20.43 3.38
CA MET A 178 -0.64 19.79 4.10
C MET A 178 -1.92 20.64 4.06
N PRO A 179 -2.52 20.84 2.87
CA PRO A 179 -3.65 21.77 2.68
C PRO A 179 -4.89 21.36 3.49
N PHE A 180 -5.13 20.06 3.67
CA PHE A 180 -6.26 19.56 4.47
C PHE A 180 -6.08 19.86 5.97
N LEU A 181 -4.90 19.60 6.55
CA LEU A 181 -4.65 19.92 7.96
C LEU A 181 -4.72 21.44 8.19
N ARG A 182 -4.21 22.24 7.25
CA ARG A 182 -4.32 23.70 7.33
C ARG A 182 -5.78 24.16 7.39
N ASP A 183 -6.66 23.57 6.58
CA ASP A 183 -8.11 23.85 6.62
C ASP A 183 -8.73 23.45 7.98
N LEU A 184 -8.32 22.32 8.57
CA LEU A 184 -8.76 21.95 9.92
C LEU A 184 -8.35 22.99 10.97
N LEU A 185 -7.10 23.46 10.93
CA LEU A 185 -6.62 24.49 11.84
C LEU A 185 -7.43 25.79 11.70
N THR A 186 -7.78 26.18 10.46
CA THR A 186 -8.65 27.36 10.23
C THR A 186 -10.08 27.19 10.74
N ARG A 187 -10.55 25.95 10.92
CA ARG A 187 -11.88 25.64 11.46
C ARG A 187 -11.91 25.55 13.00
N GLY A 188 -10.79 25.88 13.65
CA GLY A 188 -10.67 25.90 15.12
C GLY A 188 -10.11 24.63 15.74
N HIS A 189 -9.59 23.68 14.94
CA HIS A 189 -8.78 22.60 15.48
C HIS A 189 -7.39 23.13 15.89
N CYS A 190 -6.81 22.55 16.94
CA CYS A 190 -5.48 22.94 17.43
C CYS A 190 -4.48 21.79 17.32
N LEU A 191 -3.20 22.15 17.18
CA LEU A 191 -2.09 21.22 17.27
C LEU A 191 -1.59 21.20 18.72
N THR A 192 -1.72 20.06 19.38
CA THR A 192 -1.22 19.84 20.74
C THR A 192 0.00 18.94 20.71
N GLY A 193 1.06 19.35 21.42
CA GLY A 193 2.23 18.50 21.61
C GLY A 193 1.92 17.37 22.59
N TYR A 194 2.37 16.16 22.28
CA TYR A 194 2.31 15.00 23.16
C TYR A 194 3.74 14.62 23.54
N ASP A 195 4.02 14.50 24.83
CA ASP A 195 5.28 13.97 25.32
C ASP A 195 5.16 12.44 25.37
N SER A 196 5.89 11.76 24.49
CA SER A 196 5.97 10.30 24.42
C SER A 196 6.65 9.65 25.62
N GLY A 197 7.30 10.43 26.48
CA GLY A 197 8.07 9.94 27.61
C GLY A 197 9.32 9.15 27.20
N LEU A 198 9.98 8.56 28.20
CA LEU A 198 11.11 7.66 28.00
C LEU A 198 10.72 6.24 28.45
N PRO A 199 10.94 5.21 27.61
CA PRO A 199 11.50 5.30 26.25
C PRO A 199 10.46 5.78 25.22
N SER A 200 10.88 6.56 24.23
CA SER A 200 10.05 7.02 23.11
C SER A 200 9.97 5.97 21.98
N GLN A 201 9.72 4.72 22.36
CA GLN A 201 9.68 3.57 21.45
C GLN A 201 8.23 3.17 21.15
N THR A 202 7.98 2.58 19.98
CA THR A 202 6.62 2.22 19.55
C THR A 202 5.87 1.38 20.59
N SER A 203 6.55 0.44 21.26
CA SER A 203 5.92 -0.43 22.27
C SER A 203 5.44 0.32 23.51
N SER A 204 6.26 1.19 24.07
CA SER A 204 5.89 2.00 25.24
C SER A 204 4.86 3.07 24.86
N SER A 205 5.05 3.76 23.73
CA SER A 205 4.12 4.80 23.27
C SER A 205 2.73 4.24 22.99
N GLN A 206 2.61 3.13 22.24
CA GLN A 206 1.31 2.51 21.96
C GLN A 206 0.65 1.97 23.23
N ALA A 207 1.41 1.39 24.15
CA ALA A 207 0.87 0.94 25.43
C ALA A 207 0.29 2.11 26.24
N GLY A 208 1.01 3.23 26.29
CA GLY A 208 0.56 4.47 26.93
C GLY A 208 -0.70 5.05 26.27
N ILE A 209 -0.74 5.15 24.95
CA ILE A 209 -1.90 5.68 24.21
C ILE A 209 -3.12 4.76 24.37
N MET A 210 -2.94 3.45 24.20
CA MET A 210 -4.05 2.51 24.10
C MET A 210 -4.58 2.02 25.45
N PHE A 211 -3.72 1.91 26.45
CA PHE A 211 -4.06 1.37 27.77
C PHE A 211 -3.79 2.36 28.90
N GLY A 212 -3.20 3.52 28.64
CA GLY A 212 -2.81 4.44 29.72
C GLY A 212 -1.73 3.88 30.65
N ASN A 213 -1.05 2.81 30.24
CA ASN A 213 -0.01 2.14 31.02
C ASN A 213 1.13 1.73 30.09
N ASN A 214 2.32 2.28 30.31
CA ASN A 214 3.54 1.95 29.59
C ASN A 214 4.67 1.48 30.54
N TRP A 215 4.30 1.06 31.76
CA TRP A 215 5.23 0.61 32.78
C TRP A 215 6.02 -0.64 32.33
N ASP A 216 7.29 -0.69 32.72
CA ASP A 216 8.23 -1.80 32.49
C ASP A 216 8.36 -2.24 31.02
N ILE A 217 8.22 -1.29 30.09
CA ILE A 217 8.54 -1.47 28.67
C ILE A 217 9.77 -0.61 28.35
N PRO A 218 11.00 -1.10 28.61
CA PRO A 218 12.23 -0.32 28.51
C PRO A 218 12.69 -0.07 27.06
N GLY A 219 12.07 -0.71 26.07
CA GLY A 219 12.28 -0.38 24.66
C GLY A 219 11.62 -1.35 23.69
N PHE A 220 12.02 -1.29 22.42
CA PHE A 220 11.53 -2.21 21.38
C PHE A 220 12.12 -3.62 21.51
N ARG A 221 13.32 -3.73 22.07
CA ARG A 221 14.00 -4.99 22.36
C ARG A 221 14.81 -4.83 23.63
N TRP A 222 14.65 -5.74 24.57
CA TRP A 222 15.39 -5.71 25.84
C TRP A 222 15.66 -7.13 26.34
N TYR A 223 16.59 -7.24 27.29
CA TYR A 223 16.86 -8.51 27.96
C TYR A 223 16.07 -8.56 29.26
N ASP A 224 15.18 -9.54 29.37
CA ASP A 224 14.46 -9.82 30.60
C ASP A 224 15.32 -10.72 31.49
N LYS A 225 15.69 -10.20 32.67
CA LYS A 225 16.54 -10.90 33.63
C LYS A 225 15.79 -12.00 34.39
N ASN A 226 14.48 -11.87 34.56
CA ASN A 226 13.65 -12.85 35.25
C ASN A 226 13.45 -14.08 34.36
N GLU A 227 13.24 -13.86 33.06
CA GLU A 227 13.03 -14.93 32.07
C GLU A 227 14.33 -15.40 31.41
N GLY A 228 15.45 -14.70 31.63
CA GLY A 228 16.77 -15.05 31.09
C GLY A 228 16.86 -14.96 29.56
N ARG A 229 15.99 -14.18 28.91
CA ARG A 229 15.87 -14.12 27.45
C ARG A 229 15.70 -12.70 26.92
N VAL A 230 15.92 -12.55 25.61
CA VAL A 230 15.64 -11.29 24.92
C VAL A 230 14.17 -11.24 24.51
N VAL A 231 13.48 -10.18 24.91
CA VAL A 231 12.10 -9.86 24.49
C VAL A 231 12.17 -8.88 23.32
N SER A 232 11.35 -9.08 22.28
CA SER A 232 11.28 -8.15 21.15
C SER A 232 9.85 -7.89 20.71
N SER A 233 9.46 -6.62 20.65
CA SER A 233 8.14 -6.17 20.17
C SER A 233 7.82 -6.62 18.74
N ARG A 234 8.82 -6.95 17.91
CA ARG A 234 8.59 -7.53 16.57
C ARG A 234 7.96 -8.94 16.64
N ASN A 235 8.25 -9.70 17.68
CA ASN A 235 7.78 -11.07 17.83
C ASN A 235 6.32 -11.07 18.33
N PRO A 236 5.36 -11.68 17.61
CA PRO A 236 3.96 -11.73 18.01
C PRO A 236 3.69 -12.37 19.39
N ALA A 237 4.55 -13.29 19.84
CA ALA A 237 4.43 -13.88 21.18
C ALA A 237 4.81 -12.89 22.28
N ASP A 238 5.87 -12.11 22.06
CA ASP A 238 6.32 -11.08 22.99
C ASP A 238 5.35 -9.90 23.01
N ALA A 239 4.86 -9.46 21.85
CA ALA A 239 3.83 -8.43 21.76
C ALA A 239 2.53 -8.81 22.51
N ARG A 240 2.17 -10.10 22.52
CA ARG A 240 1.07 -10.64 23.34
C ARG A 240 1.33 -10.52 24.84
N ALA A 241 2.54 -10.88 25.27
CA ALA A 241 2.93 -10.79 26.68
C ALA A 241 2.93 -9.34 27.16
N ILE A 242 3.45 -8.42 26.33
CA ILE A 242 3.41 -6.98 26.59
C ILE A 242 1.97 -6.48 26.74
N GLU A 243 1.08 -6.80 25.79
CA GLU A 243 -0.34 -6.42 25.86
C GLU A 243 -0.99 -6.96 27.13
N ALA A 244 -0.79 -8.25 27.45
CA ALA A 244 -1.36 -8.86 28.64
C ALA A 244 -0.94 -8.11 29.93
N HIS A 245 0.31 -7.67 30.01
CA HIS A 245 0.83 -6.90 31.13
C HIS A 245 0.21 -5.49 31.27
N VAL A 246 -0.08 -4.82 30.16
CA VAL A 246 -0.60 -3.44 30.19
C VAL A 246 -2.14 -3.36 30.13
N SER A 247 -2.81 -4.45 29.71
CA SER A 247 -4.26 -4.52 29.47
C SER A 247 -5.14 -4.55 30.72
N HIS A 248 -4.58 -4.29 31.91
CA HIS A 248 -5.34 -4.24 33.17
C HIS A 248 -6.35 -3.09 33.22
N SER A 249 -6.18 -2.06 32.39
CA SER A 249 -7.11 -0.95 32.18
C SER A 249 -8.06 -1.20 31.00
N HIS A 250 -9.13 -0.42 30.92
CA HIS A 250 -10.01 -0.43 29.75
C HIS A 250 -9.25 0.10 28.53
N GLY A 251 -9.07 -0.74 27.51
CA GLY A 251 -8.41 -0.35 26.27
C GLY A 251 -9.21 0.67 25.47
N LEU A 252 -8.50 1.63 24.86
CA LEU A 252 -9.06 2.76 24.10
C LEU A 252 -9.93 2.32 22.90
N LEU A 253 -9.63 1.16 22.32
CA LEU A 253 -10.28 0.67 21.10
C LEU A 253 -11.36 -0.37 21.39
N ARG A 254 -11.86 -0.47 22.64
CA ARG A 254 -12.96 -1.37 22.99
C ARG A 254 -14.14 -1.17 22.05
N GLU A 255 -14.74 -2.28 21.59
CA GLU A 255 -15.83 -2.29 20.58
C GLU A 255 -15.45 -1.75 19.19
N GLY A 256 -14.20 -1.31 19.01
CA GLY A 256 -13.65 -0.78 17.78
C GLY A 256 -12.77 -1.77 17.01
N SER A 257 -11.92 -1.21 16.16
CA SER A 257 -10.98 -1.94 15.32
C SER A 257 -9.54 -1.42 15.49
N SER A 258 -8.56 -2.31 15.47
CA SER A 258 -7.13 -1.99 15.44
C SER A 258 -6.53 -2.51 14.14
N ILE A 259 -5.83 -1.65 13.39
CA ILE A 259 -5.29 -1.95 12.06
C ILE A 259 -3.82 -1.54 12.03
N ASN A 260 -2.95 -2.48 11.67
CA ASN A 260 -1.50 -2.26 11.49
C ASN A 260 -0.80 -1.68 12.75
N ASN A 261 -1.18 -2.18 13.92
CA ASN A 261 -0.63 -1.74 15.21
C ASN A 261 0.22 -2.84 15.87
N LEU A 262 1.07 -2.46 16.82
CA LEU A 262 1.74 -3.43 17.68
C LEU A 262 0.73 -4.06 18.64
N LEU A 263 -0.08 -3.23 19.31
CA LEU A 263 -1.06 -3.63 20.31
C LEU A 263 -2.50 -3.49 19.79
N SER A 264 -3.42 -4.26 20.37
CA SER A 264 -4.83 -4.27 19.95
C SER A 264 -5.63 -3.10 20.53
N GLY A 265 -5.18 -2.54 21.65
CA GLY A 265 -5.96 -1.56 22.42
C GLY A 265 -7.30 -2.08 22.90
N GLY A 266 -7.47 -3.40 23.01
CA GLY A 266 -8.74 -4.05 23.38
C GLY A 266 -9.77 -4.10 22.24
N ALA A 267 -9.35 -3.90 21.00
CA ALA A 267 -10.25 -3.91 19.84
C ALA A 267 -10.93 -5.27 19.62
N MET A 268 -12.21 -5.23 19.22
CA MET A 268 -12.95 -6.43 18.85
C MET A 268 -12.50 -7.00 17.50
N LYS A 269 -12.06 -6.12 16.59
CA LYS A 269 -11.54 -6.50 15.27
C LYS A 269 -10.08 -6.08 15.15
N THR A 270 -9.21 -7.03 14.85
CA THR A 270 -7.77 -6.78 14.70
C THR A 270 -7.28 -7.19 13.32
N VAL A 271 -6.46 -6.34 12.70
CA VAL A 271 -5.96 -6.53 11.34
C VAL A 271 -4.48 -6.19 11.34
N LEU A 272 -3.63 -7.16 11.03
CA LEU A 272 -2.17 -6.95 11.06
C LEU A 272 -1.70 -6.37 12.41
N THR A 273 -2.34 -6.82 13.51
CA THR A 273 -1.98 -6.40 14.86
C THR A 273 -1.02 -7.40 15.47
N ALA A 274 0.22 -6.99 15.78
CA ALA A 274 1.27 -7.93 16.18
C ALA A 274 0.93 -8.75 17.44
N SER A 275 0.32 -8.13 18.45
CA SER A 275 -0.14 -8.78 19.68
C SER A 275 -1.35 -9.71 19.50
N ARG A 276 -1.95 -9.81 18.32
CA ARG A 276 -3.00 -10.80 18.03
C ARG A 276 -2.65 -11.71 16.84
N GLY A 277 -1.52 -11.44 16.19
CA GLY A 277 -1.11 -12.16 14.97
C GLY A 277 -2.11 -11.94 13.82
N LEU A 278 -2.20 -12.91 12.91
CA LEU A 278 -3.25 -12.98 11.88
C LEU A 278 -4.59 -13.51 12.43
N ASP A 279 -4.74 -13.58 13.75
CA ASP A 279 -5.96 -14.11 14.36
C ASP A 279 -7.06 -13.04 14.31
N THR A 280 -8.10 -13.36 13.56
CA THR A 280 -9.23 -12.46 13.23
C THR A 280 -10.47 -12.77 14.08
N ARG A 281 -10.32 -13.62 15.11
CA ARG A 281 -11.43 -14.08 15.96
C ARG A 281 -11.82 -13.01 16.99
N PRO A 282 -13.12 -12.74 17.20
CA PRO A 282 -13.60 -11.78 18.17
C PRO A 282 -13.26 -12.19 19.61
N ALA A 283 -13.00 -11.18 20.46
CA ALA A 283 -12.50 -11.33 21.83
C ALA A 283 -13.37 -12.22 22.76
N GLU A 284 -14.67 -12.41 22.46
CA GLU A 284 -15.56 -13.29 23.23
C GLU A 284 -15.18 -14.78 23.15
N GLN A 285 -14.58 -15.23 22.04
CA GLN A 285 -14.24 -16.65 21.83
C GLN A 285 -12.89 -17.06 22.42
N GLN A 286 -12.15 -16.15 23.04
CA GLN A 286 -10.83 -16.41 23.63
C GLN A 286 -10.86 -16.56 25.17
N ARG A 287 -12.05 -16.49 25.80
CA ARG A 287 -12.24 -16.71 27.25
C ARG A 287 -12.70 -18.14 27.60
N GLY A 288 -12.42 -19.12 26.72
CA GLY A 288 -12.72 -20.54 26.93
C GLY A 288 -11.47 -21.34 27.27
#